data_AF-A0A959EZA8-F1
#
_entry.id   AF-A0A959EZA8-F1
#
_cell.length_a   1.000
_cell.length_b   1.000
_cell.length_c   1.000
_cell.angle_alpha   90.00
_cell.angle_beta   90.00
_cell.angle_gamma   90.00
#
_symmetry.space_group_name_H-M   'P 1'
#
loop_
_entity.id
_entity.type
_entity.pdbx_description
1 polymer ?
#
loop_
_entity_poly.entity_id
_entity_poly.type
_entity_poly.pdbx_seq_one_letter_code
_entity_poly.pdbx_strand_id
1 'polypeptide(L)' 'FRELSDCSVTVRRNDEVGADEPDGYDALVFSPGPGIPSEAGAMLDLIRRYAGQKPMLGVCLGHQAIAEAFG' A
#
# COMPACT_ATOMS: atom_id res chain seq x y z
N PHE A 1 -21.18 -2.13 5.89
CA PHE A 1 -20.74 -2.03 4.48
C PHE A 1 -21.19 -0.66 4.01
N ARG A 2 -20.26 0.20 3.54
CA ARG A 2 -20.32 1.69 3.59
C ARG A 2 -20.11 2.23 5.03
N GLU A 3 -19.51 3.39 5.34
CA GLU A 3 -19.03 4.57 4.59
C GLU A 3 -17.73 5.10 5.20
N LEU A 4 -16.78 5.49 4.35
CA LEU A 4 -15.88 6.58 4.68
C LEU A 4 -16.59 7.86 4.21
N SER A 5 -17.27 8.56 5.11
CA SER A 5 -18.12 9.72 4.77
C SER A 5 -17.31 10.91 4.26
N ASP A 6 -16.05 11.01 4.67
CA ASP A 6 -15.18 12.17 4.42
C ASP A 6 -13.82 11.79 3.81
N CYS A 7 -13.69 10.59 3.24
CA CYS A 7 -12.44 10.15 2.61
C CYS A 7 -12.72 9.59 1.21
N SER A 8 -12.06 10.20 0.22
CA SER A 8 -12.00 9.69 -1.16
C SER A 8 -11.08 8.47 -1.20
N VAL A 9 -11.61 7.33 -1.66
CA VAL A 9 -10.85 6.09 -1.79
C VAL A 9 -10.75 5.69 -3.25
N THR A 10 -9.53 5.50 -3.72
CA THR A 10 -9.25 4.82 -4.99
C THR A 10 -8.63 3.47 -4.68
N VAL A 11 -9.22 2.39 -5.22
CA VAL A 11 -8.67 1.04 -5.09
C VAL A 11 -7.98 0.69 -6.40
N ARG A 12 -6.72 0.27 -6.30
CA ARG A 12 -5.90 -0.16 -7.44
C ARG A 12 -5.34 -1.55 -7.19
N ARG A 13 -5.21 -2.33 -8.26
CA ARG A 13 -4.47 -3.59 -8.21
C ARG A 13 -2.98 -3.29 -8.16
N ASN A 14 -2.25 -4.09 -7.40
CA ASN A 14 -0.83 -3.88 -7.12
C ASN A 14 0.06 -3.88 -8.38
N ASP A 15 -0.34 -4.57 -9.44
CA ASP A 15 0.33 -4.63 -10.75
C ASP A 15 -0.08 -3.50 -11.72
N GLU A 16 -1.05 -2.67 -11.33
CA GLU A 16 -1.57 -1.58 -12.15
C GLU A 16 -1.21 -0.20 -11.58
N VAL A 17 -0.45 -0.10 -10.48
CA VAL A 17 -0.07 1.18 -9.86
C VAL A 17 1.26 1.67 -10.42
N GLY A 18 1.27 2.88 -10.98
CA GLY A 18 2.50 3.54 -11.41
C GLY A 18 3.33 4.03 -10.21
N ALA A 19 4.66 4.12 -10.38
CA ALA A 19 5.59 4.45 -9.29
C ALA A 19 5.34 5.82 -8.63
N ASP A 20 4.87 6.81 -9.39
CA ASP A 20 4.60 8.18 -8.93
C ASP A 20 3.11 8.44 -8.69
N GLU A 21 2.23 7.49 -9.05
CA GLU A 21 0.78 7.63 -8.88
C GLU A 21 0.38 7.94 -7.42
N PRO A 22 1.03 7.33 -6.39
CA PRO A 22 0.69 7.63 -5.01
C PRO A 22 0.94 9.08 -4.60
N ASP A 23 1.68 9.90 -5.37
CA ASP A 23 1.95 11.31 -5.07
C ASP A 23 0.66 12.12 -4.88
N GLY A 24 -0.42 11.78 -5.60
CA GLY A 24 -1.72 12.46 -5.53
C GLY A 24 -2.61 12.07 -4.34
N TYR A 25 -2.15 11.23 -3.42
CA TYR A 25 -2.95 10.71 -2.29
C TYR A 25 -2.37 11.10 -0.92
N ASP A 26 -3.22 11.24 0.09
CA ASP A 26 -2.80 11.63 1.44
C ASP A 26 -2.22 10.46 2.25
N ALA A 27 -2.67 9.23 2.01
CA ALA A 27 -2.28 8.04 2.75
C ALA A 27 -2.36 6.79 1.86
N LEU A 28 -1.64 5.73 2.25
CA LEU A 28 -1.61 4.46 1.53
C LEU A 28 -2.18 3.33 2.39
N VAL A 29 -2.99 2.47 1.78
CA VAL A 29 -3.52 1.27 2.42
C VAL A 29 -3.14 0.06 1.58
N PHE A 30 -2.35 -0.85 2.15
CA PHE A 30 -1.98 -2.11 1.54
C PHE A 30 -2.93 -3.20 2.04
N SER A 31 -3.83 -3.63 1.16
CA SER A 31 -4.88 -4.60 1.47
C SER A 31 -4.34 -6.02 1.67
N PRO A 32 -5.16 -6.93 2.23
CA PRO A 32 -4.83 -8.35 2.26
C PRO A 32 -4.66 -8.93 0.86
N GLY A 33 -3.82 -9.94 0.73
CA GLY A 33 -3.63 -10.71 -0.50
C GLY A 33 -3.03 -12.09 -0.20
N PRO A 34 -3.08 -13.03 -1.15
CA PRO A 34 -2.38 -14.31 -1.05
C PRO A 34 -0.87 -14.13 -1.31
N GLY A 35 -0.07 -15.12 -0.92
CA GLY A 35 1.37 -15.16 -1.21
C GLY A 35 2.25 -14.57 -0.10
N ILE A 36 3.49 -14.23 -0.46
CA ILE A 36 4.49 -13.62 0.43
C ILE A 36 4.92 -12.24 -0.08
N PRO A 37 5.41 -11.33 0.79
CA PRO A 37 5.62 -9.94 0.40
C PRO A 37 6.67 -9.72 -0.70
N SER A 38 7.74 -10.52 -0.72
CA SER A 38 8.77 -10.48 -1.76
C SER A 38 8.26 -10.73 -3.17
N GLU A 39 7.11 -11.40 -3.30
CA GLU A 39 6.44 -11.70 -4.56
C GLU A 39 5.27 -10.72 -4.84
N ALA A 40 4.98 -9.80 -3.92
CA ALA A 40 3.85 -8.88 -4.00
C ALA A 40 4.15 -7.65 -4.89
N GLY A 41 4.75 -7.87 -6.07
CA GLY A 41 4.93 -6.88 -7.14
C GLY A 41 5.46 -5.52 -6.65
N ALA A 42 4.75 -4.44 -7.00
CA ALA A 42 5.15 -3.07 -6.70
C ALA A 42 5.08 -2.70 -5.20
N MET A 43 4.49 -3.55 -4.34
CA MET A 43 4.18 -3.21 -2.96
C MET A 43 5.41 -2.80 -2.15
N LEU A 44 6.49 -3.58 -2.21
CA LEU A 44 7.71 -3.29 -1.46
C LEU A 44 8.38 -1.99 -1.93
N ASP A 45 8.41 -1.76 -3.23
CA ASP A 45 9.00 -0.55 -3.81
C ASP A 45 8.21 0.70 -3.42
N LEU A 46 6.88 0.62 -3.43
CA LEU A 46 6.00 1.70 -2.96
C LEU A 46 6.20 1.99 -1.46
N ILE A 47 6.27 0.95 -0.62
CA ILE A 47 6.51 1.13 0.82
C ILE A 47 7.84 1.85 1.06
N ARG A 48 8.93 1.39 0.44
CA ARG A 48 10.25 2.01 0.60
C ARG A 48 10.28 3.44 0.10
N ARG A 49 9.65 3.69 -1.05
CA ARG A 49 9.59 5.03 -1.65
C ARG A 49 8.88 6.02 -0.74
N TYR A 50 7.72 5.66 -0.18
CA TYR A 50 6.89 6.60 0.58
C TYR A 50 7.12 6.54 2.10
N ALA A 51 8.07 5.70 2.55
CA ALA A 51 8.46 5.57 3.95
C ALA A 51 8.78 6.94 4.57
N GLY A 52 8.09 7.28 5.66
CA GLY A 52 8.28 8.58 6.34
C GLY A 52 7.71 9.80 5.61
N GLN A 53 7.17 9.62 4.39
CA GLN A 53 6.55 10.70 3.61
C GLN A 53 5.02 10.68 3.72
N LYS A 54 4.42 9.49 3.76
CA LYS A 54 2.97 9.31 3.82
C LYS A 54 2.60 8.30 4.92
N PRO A 55 1.51 8.52 5.68
CA PRO A 55 0.95 7.51 6.55
C PRO A 55 0.59 6.25 5.76
N MET A 56 0.89 5.08 6.32
CA MET A 56 0.59 3.78 5.70
C MET A 56 -0.11 2.84 6.68
N LEU A 57 -1.07 2.08 6.18
CA LEU A 57 -1.71 0.98 6.89
C LEU A 57 -1.58 -0.30 6.07
N GLY A 58 -0.96 -1.32 6.65
CA GLY A 58 -0.89 -2.66 6.06
C GLY A 58 -1.84 -3.62 6.77
N VAL A 59 -2.58 -4.42 6.02
CA VAL A 59 -3.46 -5.47 6.56
C VAL A 59 -3.04 -6.83 6.00
N CYS A 60 -2.83 -7.82 6.89
CA CYS A 60 -2.38 -9.16 6.52
C CYS A 60 -1.06 -9.10 5.72
N LEU A 61 -1.08 -9.44 4.43
CA LEU A 61 0.09 -9.36 3.55
C LEU A 61 0.68 -7.94 3.51
N GLY A 62 -0.16 -6.90 3.51
CA GLY A 62 0.33 -5.52 3.56
C GLY A 62 1.09 -5.19 4.84
N HIS A 63 0.72 -5.81 5.98
CA HIS A 63 1.47 -5.66 7.23
C HIS A 63 2.83 -6.36 7.16
N GLN A 64 2.86 -7.58 6.61
CA GLN A 64 4.08 -8.34 6.39
C GLN A 64 5.04 -7.61 5.44
N ALA A 65 4.52 -7.00 4.37
CA ALA A 65 5.31 -6.21 3.43
C ALA A 65 5.94 -4.97 4.08
N ILE A 66 5.20 -4.29 4.98
CA ILE A 66 5.77 -3.17 5.74
C ILE A 66 6.89 -3.67 6.65
N ALA A 67 6.70 -4.78 7.36
CA ALA A 67 7.75 -5.36 8.19
C ALA A 67 9.00 -5.69 7.34
N GLU A 68 8.83 -6.46 6.26
CA GLU A 68 9.91 -6.89 5.37
C GLU A 68 10.65 -5.72 4.70
N ALA A 69 9.97 -4.60 4.44
CA ALA A 69 10.61 -3.40 3.91
C ALA A 69 11.62 -2.75 4.88
N PHE A 70 11.48 -2.99 6.19
CA PHE A 70 12.27 -2.35 7.24
C PHE A 70 13.09 -3.31 8.13
N GLY A 71 12.92 -4.64 8.01
CA GLY A 71 13.72 -5.64 8.73
C GLY A 71 12.90 -6.84 9.17
#